data_AF-A0A3N5V5A4-F1
#
_entry.id   AF-A0A3N5V5A4-F1
#
_cell.length_a   1.000
_cell.length_b   1.000
_cell.length_c   1.000
_cell.angle_alpha   90.00
_cell.angle_beta   90.00
_cell.angle_gamma   90.00
#
_symmetry.space_group_name_H-M   'P 1'
#
loop_
_entity.id
_entity.type
_entity.pdbx_description
1 polymer ?
#
loop_
_entity_poly.entity_id
_entity_poly.type
_entity_poly.pdbx_seq_one_letter_code
_entity_poly.pdbx_strand_id
1 'polypeptide(L)'
;MKNTYAFFRIMIIASIVVSTSIVMSLDPIKDNNQVFGESTSVLVPQPQEQSGNKSSIQVFTDSLRVLVSKSTELTSKYQQELGKWTTKENDNLTMITITDNYLSQFEELENEARDLVVPNGQENIKNSFIKSVNSEAASYEHFRNYLITGNKTEEELSDDDFSLAFQYEQVYSSFLLKNR
;
A
#
# COMPACT_ATOMS: atom_id res chain seq x y z
N MET A 1 -31.98 -3.33 -11.21
CA MET A 1 -30.75 -4.16 -11.34
C MET A 1 -29.84 -3.59 -12.43
N LYS A 2 -29.14 -2.47 -12.15
CA LYS A 2 -28.15 -1.86 -13.07
C LYS A 2 -26.83 -1.45 -12.39
N ASN A 3 -26.71 -1.60 -11.06
CA ASN A 3 -25.55 -1.14 -10.28
C ASN A 3 -24.35 -2.11 -10.28
N THR A 4 -24.45 -3.26 -10.96
CA THR A 4 -23.37 -4.27 -10.96
C THR A 4 -22.17 -3.86 -11.83
N TYR A 5 -22.33 -2.90 -12.74
CA TYR A 5 -21.30 -2.56 -13.73
C TYR A 5 -20.24 -1.56 -13.24
N ALA A 6 -20.55 -0.69 -12.26
CA ALA A 6 -19.58 0.27 -11.71
C ALA A 6 -18.59 -0.43 -10.76
N PHE A 7 -19.08 -1.24 -9.83
CA PHE A 7 -18.25 -2.08 -8.96
C PHE A 7 -17.35 -3.04 -9.73
N PHE A 8 -17.81 -3.57 -10.87
CA PHE A 8 -16.98 -4.41 -11.73
C PHE A 8 -15.78 -3.66 -12.34
N ARG A 9 -15.86 -2.34 -12.54
CA ARG A 9 -14.74 -1.53 -13.03
C ARG A 9 -13.67 -1.32 -11.95
N ILE A 10 -14.09 -1.02 -10.72
CA ILE A 10 -13.19 -0.93 -9.55
C ILE A 10 -12.47 -2.28 -9.33
N MET A 11 -13.20 -3.40 -9.44
CA MET A 11 -12.63 -4.75 -9.28
C MET A 11 -11.64 -5.12 -10.39
N ILE A 12 -11.87 -4.67 -11.63
CA ILE A 12 -10.96 -4.92 -12.77
C ILE A 12 -9.68 -4.07 -12.67
N ILE A 13 -9.77 -2.81 -12.22
CA ILE A 13 -8.58 -1.96 -12.03
C ILE A 13 -7.69 -2.52 -10.91
N ALA A 14 -8.28 -2.97 -9.79
CA ALA A 14 -7.55 -3.59 -8.68
C ALA A 14 -6.85 -4.91 -9.05
N SER A 15 -7.49 -5.74 -9.88
CA SER A 15 -6.93 -7.02 -10.35
C SER A 15 -5.65 -6.86 -11.18
N ILE A 16 -5.49 -5.72 -11.87
CA ILE A 16 -4.27 -5.41 -12.63
C ILE A 16 -3.10 -5.07 -11.69
N VAL A 17 -3.36 -4.42 -10.55
CA VAL A 17 -2.32 -3.98 -9.59
C VAL A 17 -1.70 -5.14 -8.81
N VAL A 18 -2.49 -6.18 -8.49
CA VAL A 18 -1.96 -7.39 -7.82
C VAL A 18 -0.99 -8.16 -8.74
N SER A 19 -1.13 -8.02 -10.06
CA SER A 19 -0.34 -8.81 -11.02
C SER A 19 1.08 -8.27 -11.27
N THR A 20 1.37 -7.00 -10.97
CA THR A 20 2.73 -6.43 -11.14
C THR A 20 3.58 -6.50 -9.87
N SER A 21 2.98 -6.85 -8.73
CA SER A 21 3.67 -6.93 -7.43
C SER A 21 4.14 -8.35 -7.08
N ILE A 22 3.75 -9.37 -7.84
CA ILE A 22 4.21 -10.76 -7.63
C ILE A 22 5.43 -11.04 -8.51
N VAL A 23 6.58 -10.48 -8.12
CA VAL A 23 7.85 -11.19 -8.25
C VAL A 23 8.44 -11.27 -6.85
N MET A 24 7.76 -11.99 -5.97
CA MET A 24 8.35 -12.44 -4.71
C MET A 24 9.38 -13.53 -5.07
N SER A 25 10.66 -13.16 -4.99
CA SER A 25 11.75 -14.13 -4.87
C SER A 25 11.57 -14.85 -3.54
N LEU A 26 11.00 -16.06 -3.57
CA LEU A 26 10.93 -16.96 -2.43
C LEU A 26 12.31 -17.63 -2.27
N ASP A 27 13.17 -17.07 -1.44
CA ASP A 27 14.26 -17.87 -0.86
C ASP A 27 13.72 -18.59 0.39
N PRO A 28 13.70 -19.93 0.42
CA PRO A 28 13.23 -20.66 1.59
C PRO A 28 14.26 -20.57 2.73
N ILE A 29 13.85 -19.98 3.84
CA ILE A 29 14.53 -20.08 5.14
C ILE A 29 14.57 -21.57 5.52
N LYS A 30 15.77 -22.13 5.59
CA LYS A 30 16.01 -23.52 6.04
C LYS A 30 16.71 -23.46 7.40
N ASP A 31 15.95 -23.69 8.45
CA ASP A 31 16.50 -23.78 9.81
C ASP A 31 16.84 -25.22 10.21
N ASN A 32 17.95 -25.30 10.94
CA ASN A 32 18.41 -26.26 11.95
C ASN A 32 19.17 -27.56 11.61
N ASN A 33 20.45 -27.52 12.06
CA ASN A 33 21.21 -28.46 12.93
C ASN A 33 21.38 -29.94 12.54
N GLN A 34 22.63 -30.45 12.50
CA GLN A 34 23.40 -30.93 13.68
C GLN A 34 24.70 -31.73 13.29
N VAL A 35 25.70 -31.70 14.20
CA VAL A 35 26.76 -32.71 14.51
C VAL A 35 28.13 -32.69 13.78
N PHE A 36 29.13 -32.14 14.50
CA PHE A 36 30.39 -32.73 15.01
C PHE A 36 31.47 -33.34 14.08
N GLY A 37 32.72 -32.87 14.22
CA GLY A 37 33.93 -33.68 13.92
C GLY A 37 35.21 -32.92 13.46
N GLU A 38 36.08 -32.61 14.43
CA GLU A 38 37.57 -32.59 14.39
C GLU A 38 38.41 -31.64 13.50
N SER A 39 39.06 -30.71 14.21
CA SER A 39 40.50 -30.32 14.22
C SER A 39 41.29 -30.12 12.90
N THR A 40 41.74 -28.88 12.63
CA THR A 40 43.16 -28.44 12.76
C THR A 40 43.40 -27.01 12.22
N SER A 41 44.31 -26.29 12.90
CA SER A 41 45.17 -25.22 12.39
C SER A 41 44.61 -23.81 12.07
N VAL A 42 44.84 -22.89 13.02
CA VAL A 42 45.48 -21.56 12.87
C VAL A 42 45.18 -20.77 11.58
N LEU A 43 44.32 -19.75 11.68
CA LEU A 43 44.66 -18.34 11.42
C LEU A 43 43.50 -17.44 11.91
N VAL A 44 43.84 -16.38 12.62
CA VAL A 44 42.93 -15.37 13.16
C VAL A 44 42.04 -14.75 12.07
N PRO A 45 40.71 -14.67 12.25
CA PRO A 45 39.87 -13.75 11.49
C PRO A 45 39.63 -12.47 12.31
N GLN A 46 40.02 -11.33 11.74
CA GLN A 46 39.56 -10.00 12.15
C GLN A 46 38.02 -9.97 12.13
N PRO A 47 37.36 -9.22 13.03
CA PRO A 47 35.96 -8.87 12.82
C PRO A 47 35.90 -7.93 11.63
N GLN A 48 35.48 -8.44 10.47
CA GLN A 48 35.00 -7.56 9.41
C GLN A 48 33.59 -7.14 9.78
N GLU A 49 33.49 -5.96 10.38
CA GLU A 49 32.24 -5.25 10.57
C GLU A 49 31.57 -5.04 9.20
N GLN A 50 30.48 -5.76 9.01
CA GLN A 50 29.52 -5.56 7.96
C GLN A 50 28.66 -4.33 8.32
N SER A 51 29.02 -3.14 7.84
CA SER A 51 28.14 -1.97 7.90
C SER A 51 28.41 -1.03 6.72
N GLY A 52 27.77 -1.33 5.59
CA GLY A 52 27.76 -0.45 4.43
C GLY A 52 26.86 0.75 4.71
N ASN A 53 27.44 1.94 4.74
CA ASN A 53 26.72 3.20 4.95
C ASN A 53 25.70 3.41 3.81
N LYS A 54 24.40 3.26 4.08
CA LYS A 54 23.33 3.48 3.08
C LYS A 54 23.30 4.95 2.66
N SER A 55 23.12 5.20 1.37
CA SER A 55 22.93 6.58 0.89
C SER A 55 21.58 7.13 1.34
N SER A 56 21.46 8.46 1.46
CA SER A 56 20.19 9.10 1.85
C SER A 56 19.02 8.74 0.93
N ILE A 57 19.30 8.53 -0.36
CA ILE A 57 18.30 8.08 -1.33
C ILE A 57 17.85 6.63 -1.10
N GLN A 58 18.76 5.74 -0.68
CA GLN A 58 18.41 4.36 -0.32
C GLN A 58 17.55 4.31 0.93
N VAL A 59 17.92 5.07 1.97
CA VAL A 59 17.12 5.17 3.21
C VAL A 59 15.71 5.67 2.90
N PHE A 60 15.58 6.74 2.12
CA PHE A 60 14.28 7.25 1.68
C PHE A 60 13.48 6.22 0.87
N THR A 61 14.13 5.55 -0.07
CA THR A 61 13.48 4.53 -0.91
C THR A 61 12.95 3.37 -0.06
N ASP A 62 13.74 2.89 0.90
CA ASP A 62 13.34 1.81 1.80
C ASP A 62 12.16 2.23 2.69
N SER A 63 12.20 3.44 3.27
CA SER A 63 11.08 3.97 4.07
C SER A 63 9.81 4.15 3.25
N LEU A 64 9.92 4.68 2.03
CA LEU A 64 8.78 4.82 1.12
C LEU A 64 8.18 3.47 0.73
N ARG A 65 9.00 2.44 0.49
CA ARG A 65 8.50 1.07 0.21
C ARG A 65 7.69 0.50 1.36
N VAL A 66 8.10 0.75 2.60
CA VAL A 66 7.34 0.32 3.78
C VAL A 66 5.95 0.97 3.80
N LEU A 67 5.87 2.29 3.58
CA LEU A 67 4.59 3.00 3.53
C LEU A 67 3.70 2.55 2.36
N VAL A 68 4.30 2.34 1.18
CA VAL A 68 3.57 1.79 0.03
C VAL A 68 3.01 0.42 0.33
N SER A 69 3.80 -0.47 0.97
CA SER A 69 3.32 -1.79 1.39
C SER A 69 2.14 -1.70 2.37
N LYS A 70 2.21 -0.78 3.35
CA LYS A 70 1.10 -0.52 4.29
C LYS A 70 -0.15 -0.04 3.56
N SER A 71 0.00 0.94 2.65
CA SER A 71 -1.10 1.45 1.83
C SER A 71 -1.77 0.33 1.04
N THR A 72 -0.98 -0.46 0.30
CA THR A 72 -1.51 -1.57 -0.51
C THR A 72 -2.22 -2.62 0.35
N GLU A 73 -1.72 -2.90 1.55
CA GLU A 73 -2.38 -3.82 2.48
C GLU A 73 -3.74 -3.25 2.95
N LEU A 74 -3.81 -1.96 3.32
CA LEU A 74 -5.05 -1.30 3.70
C LEU A 74 -6.07 -1.31 2.57
N THR A 75 -5.67 -0.90 1.36
CA THR A 75 -6.51 -0.92 0.15
C THR A 75 -7.02 -2.34 -0.12
N SER A 76 -6.15 -3.34 -0.06
CA SER A 76 -6.52 -4.73 -0.35
C SER A 76 -7.56 -5.26 0.64
N LYS A 77 -7.37 -5.03 1.94
CA LYS A 77 -8.33 -5.47 2.96
C LYS A 77 -9.65 -4.72 2.84
N TYR A 78 -9.64 -3.42 2.57
CA TYR A 78 -10.87 -2.67 2.33
C TYR A 78 -11.64 -3.19 1.12
N GLN A 79 -10.95 -3.50 0.02
CA GLN A 79 -11.56 -4.09 -1.17
C GLN A 79 -12.18 -5.47 -0.90
N GLN A 80 -11.61 -6.27 0.01
CA GLN A 80 -12.24 -7.52 0.44
C GLN A 80 -13.57 -7.26 1.15
N GLU A 81 -13.65 -6.23 2.01
CA GLU A 81 -14.90 -5.83 2.66
C GLU A 81 -15.93 -5.27 1.67
N LEU A 82 -15.49 -4.50 0.67
CA LEU A 82 -16.35 -4.09 -0.46
C LEU A 82 -16.89 -5.30 -1.24
N GLY A 83 -16.08 -6.33 -1.40
CA GLY A 83 -16.50 -7.60 -2.00
C GLY A 83 -17.65 -8.25 -1.23
N LYS A 84 -17.50 -8.35 0.11
CA LYS A 84 -18.56 -8.85 1.01
C LYS A 84 -19.82 -8.00 0.99
N TRP A 85 -19.69 -6.68 0.92
CA TRP A 85 -20.84 -5.79 0.76
C TRP A 85 -21.55 -6.02 -0.59
N THR A 86 -20.79 -6.21 -1.67
CA THR A 86 -21.33 -6.49 -3.01
C THR A 86 -22.09 -7.82 -3.06
N THR A 87 -21.62 -8.84 -2.33
CA THR A 87 -22.29 -10.15 -2.19
C THR A 87 -23.42 -10.15 -1.15
N LYS A 88 -23.67 -9.02 -0.49
CA LYS A 88 -24.66 -8.83 0.58
C LYS A 88 -24.36 -9.62 1.86
N GLU A 89 -23.11 -10.00 2.07
CA GLU A 89 -22.64 -10.52 3.36
C GLU A 89 -22.55 -9.39 4.41
N ASN A 90 -22.23 -8.17 3.97
CA ASN A 90 -22.31 -6.95 4.77
C ASN A 90 -23.47 -6.07 4.28
N ASP A 91 -24.22 -5.47 5.21
CA ASP A 91 -25.20 -4.43 4.89
C ASP A 91 -24.57 -3.03 4.83
N ASN A 92 -25.34 -2.01 4.42
CA ASN A 92 -24.83 -0.64 4.32
C ASN A 92 -24.34 -0.10 5.67
N LEU A 93 -25.02 -0.40 6.77
CA LEU A 93 -24.65 0.11 8.09
C LEU A 93 -23.31 -0.48 8.56
N THR A 94 -23.13 -1.77 8.33
CA THR A 94 -21.87 -2.49 8.60
C THR A 94 -20.76 -1.92 7.72
N MET A 95 -21.02 -1.73 6.42
CA MET A 95 -20.02 -1.18 5.50
C MET A 95 -19.62 0.26 5.87
N ILE A 96 -20.57 1.11 6.29
CA ILE A 96 -20.28 2.46 6.81
C ILE A 96 -19.32 2.40 8.01
N THR A 97 -19.59 1.50 8.97
CA THR A 97 -18.76 1.33 10.17
C THR A 97 -17.36 0.85 9.82
N ILE A 98 -17.25 -0.09 8.86
CA ILE A 98 -15.97 -0.55 8.33
C ILE A 98 -15.23 0.62 7.68
N THR A 99 -15.89 1.38 6.81
CA THR A 99 -15.28 2.53 6.13
C THR A 99 -14.76 3.57 7.13
N ASP A 100 -15.53 3.92 8.17
CA ASP A 100 -15.08 4.83 9.23
C ASP A 100 -13.78 4.36 9.91
N ASN A 101 -13.66 3.05 10.17
CA ASN A 101 -12.44 2.47 10.74
C ASN A 101 -11.24 2.48 9.77
N TYR A 102 -11.48 2.31 8.47
CA TYR A 102 -10.40 2.41 7.47
C TYR A 102 -9.96 3.87 7.27
N LEU A 103 -10.87 4.84 7.24
CA LEU A 103 -10.53 6.25 7.12
C LEU A 103 -9.54 6.71 8.21
N SER A 104 -9.74 6.27 9.45
CA SER A 104 -8.78 6.53 10.54
C SER A 104 -7.38 5.94 10.27
N GLN A 105 -7.29 4.77 9.65
CA GLN A 105 -6.00 4.14 9.33
C GLN A 105 -5.31 4.83 8.13
N PHE A 106 -6.08 5.35 7.17
CA PHE A 106 -5.53 6.17 6.09
C PHE A 106 -5.00 7.51 6.61
N GLU A 107 -5.67 8.12 7.61
CA GLU A 107 -5.16 9.32 8.30
C GLU A 107 -3.83 9.03 9.04
N GLU A 108 -3.73 7.91 9.75
CA GLU A 108 -2.49 7.47 10.38
C GLU A 108 -1.36 7.30 9.34
N LEU A 109 -1.64 6.64 8.22
CA LEU A 109 -0.69 6.44 7.14
C LEU A 109 -0.24 7.78 6.51
N GLU A 110 -1.15 8.73 6.33
CA GLU A 110 -0.83 10.07 5.86
C GLU A 110 0.14 10.77 6.81
N ASN A 111 -0.12 10.70 8.11
CA ASN A 111 0.72 11.31 9.13
C ASN A 111 2.13 10.69 9.16
N GLU A 112 2.23 9.35 9.09
CA GLU A 112 3.53 8.68 8.95
C GLU A 112 4.29 9.14 7.70
N ALA A 113 3.59 9.36 6.59
CA ALA A 113 4.19 9.82 5.34
C ALA A 113 4.68 11.27 5.40
N ARG A 114 4.00 12.15 6.15
CA ARG A 114 4.43 13.53 6.38
C ARG A 114 5.78 13.60 7.10
N ASP A 115 6.04 12.64 7.98
CA ASP A 115 7.27 12.54 8.78
C ASP A 115 8.45 11.92 8.00
N LEU A 116 8.26 11.49 6.76
CA LEU A 116 9.34 10.99 5.92
C LEU A 116 10.43 12.07 5.72
N VAL A 117 11.67 11.68 6.05
CA VAL A 117 12.85 12.47 5.71
C VAL A 117 13.14 12.32 4.22
N VAL A 118 13.09 13.43 3.50
CA VAL A 118 13.22 13.45 2.03
C VAL A 118 14.58 14.02 1.61
N PRO A 119 15.34 13.32 0.74
CA PRO A 119 16.53 13.86 0.11
C PRO A 119 16.21 15.03 -0.82
N ASN A 120 17.14 15.96 -0.99
CA ASN A 120 16.97 17.09 -1.91
C ASN A 120 16.53 16.65 -3.30
N GLY A 121 15.47 17.28 -3.80
CA GLY A 121 14.92 17.02 -5.14
C GLY A 121 13.92 15.86 -5.22
N GLN A 122 13.55 15.21 -4.11
CA GLN A 122 12.58 14.10 -4.10
C GLN A 122 11.24 14.43 -3.41
N GLU A 123 11.00 15.70 -3.07
CA GLU A 123 9.79 16.14 -2.36
C GLU A 123 8.50 15.84 -3.15
N ASN A 124 8.58 15.87 -4.48
CA ASN A 124 7.47 15.49 -5.35
C ASN A 124 7.07 14.02 -5.16
N ILE A 125 8.01 13.12 -4.85
CA ILE A 125 7.73 11.70 -4.66
C ILE A 125 6.94 11.48 -3.37
N LYS A 126 7.40 12.07 -2.24
CA LYS A 126 6.64 12.07 -0.98
C LYS A 126 5.25 12.68 -1.17
N ASN A 127 5.18 13.85 -1.80
CA ASN A 127 3.92 14.55 -1.99
C ASN A 127 2.96 13.77 -2.89
N SER A 128 3.45 13.06 -3.91
CA SER A 128 2.62 12.16 -4.71
C SER A 128 2.10 10.98 -3.88
N PHE A 129 2.90 10.39 -2.99
CA PHE A 129 2.42 9.34 -2.10
C PHE A 129 1.30 9.84 -1.18
N ILE A 130 1.51 10.97 -0.49
CA ILE A 130 0.50 11.60 0.38
C ILE A 130 -0.79 11.91 -0.41
N LYS A 131 -0.67 12.46 -1.61
CA LYS A 131 -1.84 12.76 -2.45
C LYS A 131 -2.59 11.50 -2.89
N SER A 132 -1.88 10.41 -3.15
CA SER A 132 -2.51 9.11 -3.45
C SER A 132 -3.36 8.63 -2.28
N VAL A 133 -2.77 8.58 -1.08
CA VAL A 133 -3.44 8.21 0.18
C VAL A 133 -4.68 9.08 0.43
N ASN A 134 -4.55 10.39 0.28
CA ASN A 134 -5.65 11.33 0.51
C ASN A 134 -6.79 11.19 -0.49
N SER A 135 -6.47 11.01 -1.78
CA SER A 135 -7.49 10.78 -2.80
C SER A 135 -8.19 9.44 -2.59
N GLU A 136 -7.49 8.39 -2.17
CA GLU A 136 -8.15 7.12 -1.84
C GLU A 136 -9.06 7.25 -0.60
N ALA A 137 -8.62 7.96 0.45
CA ALA A 137 -9.45 8.23 1.61
C ALA A 137 -10.70 9.06 1.26
N ALA A 138 -10.55 10.10 0.42
CA ALA A 138 -11.67 10.90 -0.07
C ALA A 138 -12.67 10.06 -0.88
N SER A 139 -12.17 9.14 -1.72
CA SER A 139 -13.00 8.17 -2.42
C SER A 139 -13.88 7.36 -1.46
N TYR A 140 -13.28 6.85 -0.38
CA TYR A 140 -14.00 6.07 0.62
C TYR A 140 -14.99 6.89 1.44
N GLU A 141 -14.68 8.16 1.74
CA GLU A 141 -15.61 9.09 2.36
C GLU A 141 -16.84 9.33 1.48
N HIS A 142 -16.64 9.59 0.18
CA HIS A 142 -17.72 9.74 -0.79
C HIS A 142 -18.55 8.46 -0.92
N PHE A 143 -17.92 7.29 -1.01
CA PHE A 143 -18.64 6.02 -1.02
C PHE A 143 -19.50 5.82 0.24
N ARG A 144 -18.96 6.13 1.42
CA ARG A 144 -19.71 6.09 2.68
C ARG A 144 -20.92 7.02 2.64
N ASN A 145 -20.76 8.24 2.15
CA ASN A 145 -21.85 9.20 2.02
C ASN A 145 -22.93 8.70 1.03
N TYR A 146 -22.53 8.04 -0.04
CA TYR A 146 -23.46 7.33 -0.93
C TYR A 146 -24.24 6.23 -0.19
N LEU A 147 -23.59 5.41 0.64
CA LEU A 147 -24.28 4.37 1.41
C LEU A 147 -25.36 4.92 2.35
N ILE A 148 -25.13 6.12 2.91
CA ILE A 148 -26.05 6.82 3.80
C ILE A 148 -27.22 7.44 3.03
N THR A 149 -26.92 8.11 1.92
CA THR A 149 -27.86 9.02 1.26
C THR A 149 -28.52 8.45 -0.01
N GLY A 150 -27.88 7.46 -0.64
CA GLY A 150 -28.21 7.01 -1.98
C GLY A 150 -27.90 8.03 -3.09
N ASN A 151 -27.16 9.11 -2.77
CA ASN A 151 -26.81 10.16 -3.73
C ASN A 151 -25.77 9.67 -4.74
N LYS A 152 -26.16 9.57 -6.00
CA LYS A 152 -25.26 9.10 -7.07
C LYS A 152 -24.09 10.03 -7.35
N THR A 153 -24.20 11.32 -7.03
CA THR A 153 -23.05 12.23 -7.17
C THR A 153 -21.92 11.84 -6.20
N GLU A 154 -22.24 11.33 -5.01
CA GLU A 154 -21.22 10.79 -4.09
C GLU A 154 -20.56 9.53 -4.67
N GLU A 155 -21.33 8.68 -5.37
CA GLU A 155 -20.78 7.51 -6.08
C GLU A 155 -19.83 7.94 -7.21
N GLU A 156 -20.19 8.96 -7.99
CA GLU A 156 -19.34 9.50 -9.06
C GLU A 156 -18.05 10.14 -8.51
N LEU A 157 -18.15 10.94 -7.44
CA LEU A 157 -16.97 11.54 -6.79
C LEU A 157 -16.04 10.47 -6.20
N SER A 158 -16.60 9.42 -5.62
CA SER A 158 -15.85 8.26 -5.15
C SER A 158 -15.00 7.65 -6.28
N ASP A 159 -15.57 7.45 -7.47
CA ASP A 159 -14.86 6.88 -8.61
C ASP A 159 -13.76 7.83 -9.16
N ASP A 160 -14.04 9.14 -9.19
CA ASP A 160 -13.11 10.17 -9.65
C ASP A 160 -11.89 10.26 -8.73
N ASP A 161 -12.11 10.28 -7.42
CA ASP A 161 -11.03 10.35 -6.43
C ASP A 161 -10.19 9.06 -6.39
N PHE A 162 -10.80 7.89 -6.54
CA PHE A 162 -10.05 6.64 -6.66
C PHE A 162 -9.16 6.62 -7.90
N SER A 163 -9.68 7.15 -9.01
CA SER A 163 -8.92 7.30 -10.26
C SER A 163 -7.78 8.31 -10.12
N LEU A 164 -7.98 9.37 -9.34
CA LEU A 164 -6.96 10.37 -9.04
C LEU A 164 -5.85 9.81 -8.15
N ALA A 165 -6.20 8.99 -7.14
CA ALA A 165 -5.23 8.28 -6.31
C ALA A 165 -4.25 7.46 -7.17
N PHE A 166 -4.80 6.66 -8.09
CA PHE A 166 -4.01 5.88 -9.03
C PHE A 166 -3.06 6.72 -9.88
N GLN A 167 -3.47 7.92 -10.34
CA GLN A 167 -2.58 8.79 -11.10
C GLN A 167 -1.37 9.25 -10.29
N TYR A 168 -1.56 9.54 -9.00
CA TYR A 168 -0.45 9.88 -8.11
C TYR A 168 0.46 8.69 -7.81
N GLU A 169 -0.11 7.48 -7.71
CA GLU A 169 0.64 6.24 -7.57
C GLU A 169 1.68 6.05 -8.67
N GLN A 170 1.31 6.31 -9.92
CA GLN A 170 2.22 6.16 -11.06
C GLN A 170 3.50 7.00 -10.93
N VAL A 171 3.43 8.14 -10.24
CA VAL A 171 4.59 9.01 -10.02
C VAL A 171 5.62 8.36 -9.10
N TYR A 172 5.21 7.93 -7.91
CA TYR A 172 6.15 7.33 -6.95
C TYR A 172 6.52 5.89 -7.31
N SER A 173 5.63 5.12 -7.95
CA SER A 173 5.94 3.78 -8.45
C SER A 173 7.05 3.82 -9.49
N SER A 174 7.02 4.80 -10.41
CA SER A 174 8.10 5.02 -11.38
C SER A 174 9.44 5.33 -10.71
N PHE A 175 9.43 6.06 -9.59
CA PHE A 175 10.64 6.32 -8.80
C PHE A 175 11.17 5.05 -8.13
N LEU A 176 10.30 4.28 -7.47
CA LEU A 176 10.67 3.05 -6.76
C LEU A 176 11.24 1.97 -7.70
N LEU A 177 10.72 1.90 -8.93
CA LEU A 177 11.23 1.00 -9.97
C LEU A 177 12.66 1.33 -10.41
N LYS A 178 13.00 2.63 -10.49
CA LYS A 178 14.34 3.09 -10.89
C LYS A 178 15.39 2.92 -9.79
N ASN A 179 14.95 2.79 -8.53
CA ASN A 179 15.82 2.72 -7.35
C ASN A 179 15.74 1.34 -6.65
N ARG A 180 15.67 0.26 -7.43
CA ARG A 180 15.71 -1.14 -6.94
C ARG A 180 17.08 -1.52 -6.41
#